data_AF-A0A4R3TL11-F1
#
_entry.id   AF-A0A4R3TL11-F1
#
_cell.length_a   1.000
_cell.length_b   1.000
_cell.length_c   1.000
_cell.angle_alpha   90.00
_cell.angle_beta   90.00
_cell.angle_gamma   90.00
#
_symmetry.space_group_name_H-M   'P 1'
#
loop_
_entity.id
_entity.type
_entity.pdbx_description
1 polymer ?
#
loop_
_entity_poly.entity_id
_entity_poly.type
_entity_poly.pdbx_seq_one_letter_code
_entity_poly.pdbx_strand_id
1 'polypeptide(L)'
;MSESPEQPERISDAEHAVMEVLWQRSPLTAAEVCEQVCTPRGWSLATVKTLLSRLVAKQALATEPDGKRFLYSPRVARESYVGSESRRLVDRLFGGRAAPLFAHLAESDALTEDDIAEIEALLKELKS
;
A
#
# COMPACT_ATOMS: atom_id res chain seq x y z
N MET A 1 8.49 27.37 17.19
CA MET A 1 8.10 26.95 15.83
C MET A 1 8.03 25.45 15.87
N SER A 2 6.84 24.89 16.02
CA SER A 2 6.67 23.44 16.07
C SER A 2 6.59 22.94 14.64
N GLU A 3 7.67 22.34 14.15
CA GLU A 3 7.63 21.52 12.94
C GLU A 3 6.77 20.30 13.28
N SER A 4 5.50 20.34 12.88
CA SER A 4 4.67 19.14 12.77
C SER A 4 5.38 18.20 11.79
N PRO A 5 5.62 16.92 12.14
CA PRO A 5 6.25 16.00 11.21
C PRO A 5 5.37 15.92 9.98
N GLU A 6 5.96 16.20 8.81
CA GLU A 6 5.30 16.06 7.51
C GLU A 6 4.64 14.68 7.48
N GLN A 7 3.31 14.65 7.48
CA GLN A 7 2.60 13.39 7.29
C GLN A 7 3.00 12.91 5.90
N PRO A 8 3.57 11.69 5.75
CA PRO A 8 3.91 11.19 4.44
C PRO A 8 2.64 11.22 3.59
N GLU A 9 2.69 11.96 2.48
CA GLU A 9 1.53 12.12 1.60
C GLU A 9 0.99 10.74 1.23
N ARG A 10 -0.31 10.55 1.46
CA ARG A 10 -0.96 9.25 1.29
C ARG A 10 -0.77 8.73 -0.13
N ILE A 11 -0.42 7.45 -0.25
CA ILE A 11 -0.43 6.74 -1.53
C ILE A 11 -1.91 6.51 -1.89
N SER A 12 -2.36 7.10 -3.00
CA SER A 12 -3.71 6.93 -3.53
C SER A 12 -3.91 5.53 -4.10
N ASP A 13 -5.15 5.10 -4.31
CA ASP A 13 -5.45 3.77 -4.87
C ASP A 13 -4.80 3.54 -6.24
N ALA A 14 -4.65 4.60 -7.04
CA ALA A 14 -3.97 4.53 -8.32
C ALA A 14 -2.45 4.34 -8.15
N GLU A 15 -1.84 5.04 -7.21
CA GLU A 15 -0.42 4.90 -6.88
C GLU A 15 -0.15 3.55 -6.19
N HIS A 16 -1.09 3.06 -5.36
CA HIS A 16 -1.00 1.76 -4.69
C HIS A 16 -0.91 0.62 -5.71
N ALA A 17 -1.66 0.71 -6.82
CA ALA A 17 -1.57 -0.26 -7.91
C ALA A 17 -0.16 -0.35 -8.53
N VAL A 18 0.54 0.79 -8.64
CA VAL A 18 1.92 0.84 -9.10
C VAL A 18 2.88 0.27 -8.05
N MET A 19 2.64 0.57 -6.77
CA MET A 19 3.43 0.03 -5.66
C MET A 19 3.31 -1.50 -5.55
N GLU A 20 2.12 -2.08 -5.72
CA GLU A 20 1.93 -3.54 -5.71
C GLU A 20 2.81 -4.24 -6.75
N VAL A 21 2.94 -3.68 -7.95
CA VAL A 21 3.86 -4.22 -8.98
C VAL A 21 5.32 -4.11 -8.52
N LEU A 22 5.72 -2.97 -7.96
CA LEU A 22 7.10 -2.72 -7.53
C LEU A 22 7.50 -3.50 -6.26
N TRP A 23 6.55 -3.82 -5.38
CA TRP A 23 6.77 -4.70 -4.24
C TRP A 23 6.92 -6.15 -4.65
N GLN A 24 6.21 -6.60 -5.69
CA GLN A 24 6.38 -7.94 -6.24
C GLN A 24 7.70 -8.10 -6.98
N ARG A 25 8.11 -7.07 -7.74
CA ARG A 25 9.36 -7.08 -8.48
C ARG A 25 9.93 -5.67 -8.58
N SER A 26 11.17 -5.50 -8.15
CA SER A 26 11.95 -4.27 -8.33
C SER A 26 13.44 -4.61 -8.46
N PRO A 27 14.25 -3.74 -9.09
CA PRO A 27 13.87 -2.49 -9.78
C PRO A 27 13.10 -2.74 -11.09
N LEU A 28 12.23 -1.80 -11.49
CA LEU A 28 11.55 -1.84 -12.79
C LEU A 28 11.53 -0.49 -13.49
N THR A 29 11.45 -0.51 -14.82
CA THR A 29 11.21 0.68 -15.63
C THR A 29 9.73 1.01 -15.73
N ALA A 30 9.41 2.25 -16.13
CA ALA A 30 8.01 2.66 -16.35
C ALA A 30 7.28 1.81 -17.41
N ALA A 31 8.01 1.26 -18.39
CA ALA A 31 7.44 0.38 -19.40
C ALA A 31 7.03 -0.97 -18.79
N GLU A 32 7.91 -1.60 -18.01
CA GLU A 32 7.64 -2.88 -17.34
C GLU A 32 6.52 -2.76 -16.30
N VAL A 33 6.44 -1.63 -15.58
CA VAL A 33 5.29 -1.35 -14.70
C VAL A 33 4.02 -1.26 -15.53
N CYS A 34 4.04 -0.57 -16.67
CA CYS A 34 2.87 -0.44 -17.54
C CYS A 34 2.42 -1.79 -18.10
N GLU A 35 3.33 -2.70 -18.45
CA GLU A 35 2.96 -4.05 -18.91
C GLU A 35 2.05 -4.78 -17.92
N GLN A 36 2.20 -4.52 -16.61
CA GLN A 36 1.40 -5.12 -15.56
C GLN A 36 0.09 -4.37 -15.26
N VAL A 37 0.12 -3.02 -15.25
CA VAL A 37 -1.04 -2.23 -14.79
C VAL A 37 -1.90 -1.62 -15.90
N CYS A 38 -1.36 -1.48 -17.12
CA CYS A 38 -2.04 -0.71 -18.17
C CYS A 38 -3.27 -1.42 -18.71
N THR A 39 -3.16 -2.70 -19.12
CA THR A 39 -4.31 -3.45 -19.66
C THR A 39 -5.43 -3.63 -18.64
N PRO A 40 -5.18 -4.08 -17.40
CA PRO A 40 -6.26 -4.30 -16.43
C PRO A 40 -6.99 -3.02 -16.00
N ARG A 41 -6.34 -1.85 -16.12
CA ARG A 41 -6.88 -0.56 -15.65
C ARG A 41 -7.22 0.43 -16.77
N GLY A 42 -6.98 0.06 -18.03
CA GLY A 42 -7.14 0.96 -19.18
C GLY A 42 -6.22 2.18 -19.14
N TRP A 43 -5.01 2.04 -18.55
CA TRP A 43 -4.07 3.15 -18.41
C TRP A 43 -3.09 3.23 -19.57
N SER A 44 -2.55 4.43 -19.79
CA SER A 44 -1.46 4.67 -20.73
C SER A 44 -0.10 4.68 -20.01
N LEU A 45 0.99 4.52 -20.76
CA LEU A 45 2.34 4.71 -20.23
C LEU A 45 2.55 6.13 -19.65
N ALA A 46 1.88 7.15 -20.21
CA ALA A 46 1.95 8.52 -19.66
C ALA A 46 1.30 8.62 -18.28
N THR A 47 0.18 7.91 -18.08
CA THR A 47 -0.48 7.77 -16.77
C THR A 47 0.46 7.11 -15.77
N VAL A 48 1.10 6.00 -16.13
CA VAL A 48 2.05 5.28 -15.27
C VAL A 48 3.25 6.16 -14.90
N LYS A 49 3.84 6.88 -15.87
CA LYS A 49 4.92 7.84 -15.61
C LYS A 49 4.50 8.95 -14.64
N THR A 50 3.26 9.43 -14.75
CA THR A 50 2.71 10.45 -13.85
C THR A 50 2.59 9.91 -12.42
N LEU A 51 2.08 8.68 -12.25
CA LEU A 51 1.97 8.03 -10.95
C LEU A 51 3.34 7.75 -10.32
N LEU A 52 4.30 7.26 -11.11
CA LEU A 52 5.69 7.06 -10.68
C LEU A 52 6.33 8.37 -10.22
N SER A 53 6.16 9.45 -10.99
CA SER A 53 6.69 10.78 -10.62
C SER A 53 6.11 11.27 -9.28
N ARG A 54 4.80 11.12 -9.07
CA ARG A 54 4.16 11.45 -7.79
C ARG A 54 4.70 10.62 -6.64
N LEU A 55 4.84 9.31 -6.82
CA LEU A 55 5.40 8.42 -5.82
C LEU A 55 6.87 8.75 -5.46
N VAL A 56 7.66 9.20 -6.44
CA VAL A 56 9.03 9.71 -6.20
C VAL A 56 8.98 11.03 -5.42
N ALA A 57 8.09 11.95 -5.77
CA ALA A 57 7.91 13.21 -5.03
C ALA A 57 7.51 12.95 -3.56
N LYS A 58 6.70 11.92 -3.32
CA LYS A 58 6.33 11.44 -1.98
C LYS A 58 7.43 10.66 -1.26
N GLN A 59 8.60 10.52 -1.88
CA GLN A 59 9.72 9.71 -1.38
C GLN A 59 9.37 8.22 -1.16
N ALA A 60 8.27 7.74 -1.73
CA ALA A 60 7.86 6.34 -1.65
C ALA A 60 8.70 5.44 -2.59
N LEU A 61 9.28 6.04 -3.64
CA LEU A 61 10.15 5.37 -4.59
C LEU A 61 11.52 6.05 -4.68
N ALA A 62 12.56 5.25 -4.94
CA ALA A 62 13.86 5.69 -5.40
C ALA A 62 13.94 5.54 -6.92
N THR A 63 14.78 6.35 -7.56
CA THR A 63 15.09 6.23 -8.98
C THR A 63 16.58 6.01 -9.21
N GLU A 64 16.89 5.15 -10.18
CA GLU A 64 18.25 4.91 -10.65
C GLU A 64 18.30 5.12 -12.18
N PRO A 65 19.25 5.90 -12.72
CA PRO A 65 19.42 6.04 -14.16
C PRO A 65 19.84 4.73 -14.83
N ASP A 66 19.17 4.36 -15.91
CA ASP A 66 19.55 3.24 -16.80
C ASP A 66 19.55 3.75 -18.25
N GLY A 67 20.68 4.29 -18.68
CA GLY A 67 20.82 4.94 -19.99
C GLY A 67 19.87 6.15 -20.14
N LYS A 68 18.86 6.03 -21.00
CA LYS A 68 17.85 7.08 -21.25
C LYS A 68 16.54 6.89 -20.45
N ARG A 69 16.48 5.87 -19.59
CA ARG A 69 15.32 5.53 -18.77
C ARG A 69 15.71 5.53 -17.28
N PHE A 70 14.70 5.38 -16.43
CA PHE A 70 14.89 5.24 -14.99
C PHE A 70 14.33 3.89 -14.55
N LEU A 71 15.04 3.28 -13.60
CA LEU A 71 14.60 2.17 -12.78
C LEU A 71 13.99 2.73 -11.49
N TYR A 72 12.91 2.10 -11.03
CA TYR A 72 12.16 2.50 -9.84
C TYR A 72 12.18 1.36 -8.82
N SER A 73 12.43 1.69 -7.55
CA SER A 73 12.44 0.75 -6.44
C SER A 73 11.68 1.30 -5.23
N PRO A 74 10.88 0.48 -4.52
CA PRO A 74 10.23 0.91 -3.29
C PRO A 74 11.22 1.35 -2.22
N ARG A 75 10.94 2.48 -1.56
CA ARG A 75 11.62 2.91 -0.33
C ARG A 75 10.86 2.54 0.93
N VAL A 76 9.60 2.15 0.78
CA VAL A 76 8.71 1.74 1.87
C VAL A 76 8.42 0.25 1.69
N ALA A 77 8.61 -0.54 2.76
CA ALA A 77 8.25 -1.95 2.76
C ALA A 77 6.72 -2.11 2.75
N ARG A 78 6.21 -3.13 2.07
CA ARG A 78 4.78 -3.38 1.91
C ARG A 78 4.09 -3.57 3.26
N GLU A 79 4.69 -4.36 4.14
CA GLU A 79 4.17 -4.70 5.47
C GLU A 79 4.09 -3.44 6.35
N SER A 80 5.12 -2.60 6.30
CA SER A 80 5.13 -1.33 7.02
C SER A 80 4.04 -0.38 6.50
N TYR A 81 3.86 -0.32 5.18
CA TYR A 81 2.83 0.51 4.58
C TYR A 81 1.43 0.03 4.99
N VAL A 82 1.13 -1.25 4.80
CA VAL A 82 -0.16 -1.87 5.16
C VAL A 82 -0.44 -1.69 6.65
N GLY A 83 0.53 -1.95 7.53
CA GLY A 83 0.35 -1.77 8.97
C GLY A 83 0.01 -0.32 9.34
N SER A 84 0.67 0.65 8.69
CA SER A 84 0.41 2.07 8.91
C SER A 84 -0.97 2.52 8.40
N GLU A 85 -1.39 2.05 7.21
CA GLU A 85 -2.69 2.38 6.65
C GLU A 85 -3.82 1.68 7.42
N SER A 86 -3.64 0.44 7.85
CA SER A 86 -4.60 -0.28 8.70
C SER A 86 -4.82 0.44 10.03
N ARG A 87 -3.75 0.91 10.69
CA ARG A 87 -3.88 1.71 11.91
C ARG A 87 -4.65 3.00 11.65
N ARG A 88 -4.30 3.73 10.59
CA ARG A 88 -5.01 4.97 10.20
C ARG A 88 -6.48 4.73 9.88
N LEU A 89 -6.81 3.60 9.24
CA LEU A 89 -8.19 3.21 8.95
C LEU A 89 -8.97 3.01 10.25
N VAL A 90 -8.39 2.25 11.19
CA VAL A 90 -8.98 2.00 12.51
C VAL A 90 -9.15 3.30 13.31
N ASP A 91 -8.15 4.18 13.29
CA ASP A 91 -8.22 5.48 13.95
C ASP A 91 -9.35 6.35 13.36
N ARG A 92 -9.41 6.46 12.03
CA ARG A 92 -10.32 7.37 11.33
C ARG A 92 -11.79 6.90 11.34
N LEU A 93 -12.03 5.60 11.20
CA LEU A 93 -13.39 5.06 11.06
C LEU A 93 -13.95 4.48 12.36
N PHE A 94 -13.07 3.99 13.25
CA PHE A 94 -13.48 3.24 14.45
C PHE A 94 -12.92 3.84 15.75
N GLY A 95 -12.35 5.05 15.68
CA GLY A 95 -11.84 5.78 16.86
C GLY A 95 -10.70 5.05 17.57
N GLY A 96 -9.85 4.35 16.81
CA GLY A 96 -8.67 3.65 17.34
C GLY A 96 -8.97 2.29 17.97
N ARG A 97 -10.23 1.84 17.96
CA ARG A 97 -10.62 0.52 18.46
C ARG A 97 -10.81 -0.45 17.29
N ALA A 98 -10.10 -1.57 17.32
CA ALA A 98 -10.22 -2.60 16.30
C ALA A 98 -11.50 -3.46 16.45
N ALA A 99 -12.02 -3.64 17.67
CA ALA A 99 -13.15 -4.52 17.92
C ALA A 99 -14.42 -4.21 17.08
N PRO A 100 -14.85 -2.93 16.91
CA PRO A 100 -15.97 -2.60 16.04
C PRO A 100 -15.77 -2.93 14.56
N LEU A 101 -14.52 -2.89 14.06
CA LEU A 101 -14.21 -3.32 12.69
C LEU A 101 -14.49 -4.82 12.54
N PHE A 102 -14.02 -5.64 13.48
CA PHE A 102 -14.27 -7.09 13.45
C PHE A 102 -15.75 -7.43 13.60
N ALA A 103 -16.48 -6.73 14.46
CA ALA A 103 -17.93 -6.93 14.59
C ALA A 103 -18.65 -6.69 13.26
N HIS A 104 -18.32 -5.61 12.54
CA HIS A 104 -18.89 -5.35 11.23
C HIS A 104 -18.52 -6.39 10.18
N LEU A 105 -17.27 -6.88 10.17
CA LEU A 105 -16.85 -7.93 9.23
C LEU A 105 -17.63 -9.22 9.48
N ALA A 106 -17.82 -9.60 10.75
CA ALA A 106 -18.60 -10.76 11.15
C ALA A 106 -20.09 -10.63 10.76
N GLU A 107 -20.70 -9.46 10.96
CA GLU A 107 -22.10 -9.19 10.57
C GLU A 107 -22.31 -9.24 9.05
N SER A 108 -21.28 -8.97 8.25
CA SER A 108 -21.35 -8.95 6.79
C SER A 108 -21.01 -10.28 6.11
N ASP A 109 -20.87 -11.38 6.88
CA ASP A 109 -20.41 -12.69 6.40
C ASP A 109 -19.06 -12.62 5.64
N ALA A 110 -18.22 -11.64 6.00
CA ALA A 110 -16.93 -11.40 5.34
C ALA A 110 -15.77 -12.18 5.97
N LEU A 111 -16.03 -12.96 7.02
CA LEU A 111 -15.07 -13.82 7.70
C LEU A 111 -15.41 -15.28 7.46
N THR A 112 -14.47 -16.02 6.89
CA THR A 112 -14.58 -17.47 6.73
C THR A 112 -14.22 -18.20 8.04
N GLU A 113 -14.52 -19.50 8.13
CA GLU A 113 -14.12 -20.32 9.28
C GLU A 113 -12.58 -20.30 9.48
N ASP A 114 -11.82 -20.31 8.39
CA ASP A 114 -10.36 -20.22 8.42
C ASP A 114 -9.88 -18.87 8.96
N ASP A 115 -10.49 -17.76 8.53
CA ASP A 115 -10.16 -16.42 9.04
C ASP A 115 -10.41 -16.33 10.55
N ILE A 116 -11.53 -16.89 11.03
CA ILE A 116 -11.87 -16.91 12.47
C ILE A 116 -10.82 -17.70 13.24
N ALA A 117 -10.45 -18.89 12.77
CA ALA A 117 -9.45 -19.74 13.43
C ALA A 117 -8.08 -19.07 13.50
N GLU A 118 -7.66 -18.37 12.44
CA GLU A 118 -6.40 -17.62 12.41
C GLU A 118 -6.42 -16.45 13.41
N ILE A 119 -7.52 -15.68 13.44
CA ILE A 119 -7.70 -14.58 14.39
C ILE A 119 -7.68 -15.09 15.84
N GLU A 120 -8.34 -16.19 16.14
CA GLU A 120 -8.33 -16.80 17.48
C GLU A 120 -6.92 -17.22 17.91
N ALA A 121 -6.13 -17.80 17.01
CA ALA A 121 -4.75 -18.16 17.26
C ALA A 121 -3.89 -16.93 17.58
N LEU A 122 -4.00 -15.86 16.79
CA LEU A 122 -3.30 -14.60 17.02
C LEU A 122 -3.68 -13.95 18.36
N LEU A 123 -4.97 -13.96 18.72
CA LEU A 123 -5.45 -13.43 20.00
C LEU A 123 -4.94 -14.23 21.19
N LYS A 124 -4.75 -15.55 21.04
CA LYS A 124 -4.17 -16.41 22.07
C LYS A 124 -2.68 -16.13 22.25
N GLU A 125 -1.95 -15.94 21.16
CA GLU A 125 -0.53 -15.58 21.18
C GLU A 125 -0.31 -14.24 21.89
N LEU A 126 -1.11 -13.21 21.58
CA LEU A 126 -1.01 -11.87 22.21
C LEU A 126 -1.33 -11.84 23.71
N LYS A 127 -2.06 -12.84 24.21
CA LYS A 127 -2.42 -12.96 25.63
C LYS A 127 -1.42 -13.80 26.43
N SER A 128 -0.45 -14.42 25.75
CA SER A 128 0.61 -15.26 26.36
C SER A 128 1.82 -14.41 26.71
#